data_AF-A0A519USS1-F1
#
_entry.id   AF-A0A519USS1-F1
#
_cell.length_a   1.000
_cell.length_b   1.000
_cell.length_c   1.000
_cell.angle_alpha   90.00
_cell.angle_beta   90.00
_cell.angle_gamma   90.00
#
_symmetry.space_group_name_H-M   'P 1'
#
loop_
_entity.id
_entity.type
_entity.pdbx_description
1 polymer ?
#
loop_
_entity_poly.entity_id
_entity_poly.type
_entity_poly.pdbx_seq_one_letter_code
_entity_poly.pdbx_strand_id
1 'polypeptide(L)'
;MKIYLRLLSFAKPIEKFAIPYVIATMLSILFGTLNLALLSPLFETLLNKDEPAATSSATNKLADSYSILGQFRQFVNDSIAVNGEEKTLGYVCIVIVISVFASNLFRYFSQRYMEDLRVHTLLKIRRSVFNNVMNLHVGFFNNERKGDIISKVASDVQVVQFSVTNTLQVVFKEPATLIVYI
;
A
#
# COMPACT_ATOMS: atom_id res chain seq x y z
N MET A 1 5.61 15.64 22.77
CA MET A 1 6.21 14.66 21.83
C MET A 1 6.66 13.33 22.46
N LYS A 2 7.23 13.30 23.68
CA LYS A 2 7.70 12.04 24.33
C LYS A 2 6.62 10.95 24.52
N ILE A 3 5.37 11.34 24.73
CA ILE A 3 4.23 10.41 24.96
C ILE A 3 3.89 9.62 23.69
N TYR A 4 3.94 10.26 22.52
CA TYR A 4 3.64 9.64 21.23
C TYR A 4 4.68 8.58 20.84
N LEU A 5 5.96 8.86 21.06
CA LEU A 5 7.05 7.91 20.82
C LEU A 5 7.01 6.72 21.80
N ARG A 6 6.55 6.94 23.03
CA ARG A 6 6.35 5.88 24.03
C ARG A 6 5.17 4.97 23.65
N LEU A 7 4.11 5.54 23.08
CA LEU A 7 3.00 4.78 22.47
C LEU A 7 3.46 3.97 21.26
N LEU A 8 4.32 4.55 20.42
CA LEU A 8 4.89 3.86 19.26
C LEU A 8 5.81 2.68 19.65
N SER A 9 6.47 2.76 20.82
CA SER A 9 7.30 1.65 21.31
C SER A 9 6.49 0.39 21.67
N PHE A 10 5.19 0.52 21.95
CA PHE A 10 4.32 -0.64 22.15
C PHE A 10 4.09 -1.43 20.87
N ALA A 11 4.19 -0.79 19.70
CA ALA A 11 4.05 -1.45 18.42
C ALA A 11 5.25 -2.36 18.06
N LYS A 12 6.41 -2.31 18.74
CA LYS A 12 7.52 -3.26 18.50
C LYS A 12 7.06 -4.71 18.77
N PRO A 13 7.17 -5.67 17.84
CA PRO A 13 8.07 -5.70 16.69
C PRO A 13 7.37 -5.43 15.35
N ILE A 14 7.00 -4.18 15.11
CA ILE A 14 6.51 -3.67 13.81
C ILE A 14 7.46 -3.93 12.64
N GLU A 15 8.77 -4.01 12.88
CA GLU A 15 9.79 -4.21 11.83
C GLU A 15 9.62 -5.54 11.08
N LYS A 16 9.17 -6.62 11.74
CA LYS A 16 8.97 -7.92 11.09
C LYS A 16 7.77 -7.95 10.13
N PHE A 17 6.77 -7.09 10.37
CA PHE A 17 5.55 -7.00 9.56
C PHE A 17 5.60 -5.83 8.56
N ALA A 18 6.40 -4.80 8.84
CA ALA A 18 6.56 -3.64 7.95
C ALA A 18 7.35 -3.98 6.68
N ILE A 19 8.37 -4.86 6.75
CA ILE A 19 9.17 -5.25 5.58
C ILE A 19 8.30 -5.89 4.47
N PRO A 20 7.53 -6.97 4.73
CA PRO A 20 6.68 -7.57 3.69
C PRO A 20 5.56 -6.62 3.25
N TYR A 21 5.06 -5.77 4.15
CA TYR A 21 4.09 -4.72 3.82
C TYR A 21 4.63 -3.71 2.80
N VAL A 22 5.82 -3.15 3.03
CA VAL A 22 6.43 -2.17 2.12
C VAL A 22 6.73 -2.80 0.76
N ILE A 23 7.27 -4.01 0.73
CA ILE A 23 7.57 -4.72 -0.52
C ILE A 23 6.29 -4.99 -1.32
N ALA A 24 5.25 -5.54 -0.68
CA ALA A 24 3.97 -5.82 -1.35
C ALA A 24 3.29 -4.53 -1.82
N THR A 25 3.41 -3.43 -1.05
CA THR A 25 2.87 -2.13 -1.43
C THR A 25 3.63 -1.54 -2.62
N MET A 26 4.95 -1.59 -2.62
CA MET A 26 5.79 -1.16 -3.75
C MET A 26 5.44 -1.92 -5.03
N LEU A 27 5.35 -3.25 -4.96
CA LEU A 27 4.96 -4.07 -6.12
C LEU A 27 3.54 -3.74 -6.59
N SER A 28 2.58 -3.61 -5.65
CA SER A 28 1.20 -3.28 -6.00
C SER A 28 1.08 -1.94 -6.73
N ILE A 29 1.79 -0.92 -6.24
CA ILE A 29 1.80 0.41 -6.86
C ILE A 29 2.48 0.33 -8.24
N LEU A 30 3.62 -0.37 -8.36
CA LEU A 30 4.32 -0.55 -9.63
C LEU A 30 3.45 -1.23 -10.70
N PHE A 31 2.75 -2.33 -10.37
CA PHE A 31 1.82 -2.97 -11.31
C PHE A 31 0.58 -2.11 -11.57
N GLY A 32 0.13 -1.32 -10.58
CA GLY A 32 -0.99 -0.40 -10.72
C GLY A 32 -0.70 0.75 -11.69
N THR A 33 0.48 1.36 -11.59
CA THR A 33 0.93 2.42 -12.50
C THR A 33 1.18 1.87 -13.90
N LEU A 34 1.76 0.67 -14.00
CA LEU A 34 1.96 -0.03 -15.28
C LEU A 34 0.63 -0.29 -16.00
N ASN A 35 -0.41 -0.72 -15.27
CA ASN A 35 -1.75 -0.91 -15.84
C ASN A 35 -2.32 0.41 -16.41
N LEU A 36 -2.20 1.53 -15.67
CA LEU A 36 -2.64 2.83 -16.16
C LEU A 36 -1.86 3.29 -17.41
N ALA A 37 -0.55 3.04 -17.44
CA ALA A 37 0.31 3.38 -18.57
C ALA A 37 -0.02 2.57 -19.83
N LEU A 38 -0.40 1.31 -19.68
CA LEU A 38 -0.82 0.41 -20.76
C LEU A 38 -2.22 0.70 -21.29
N LEU A 39 -3.06 1.36 -20.52
CA LEU A 39 -4.41 1.73 -20.93
C LEU A 39 -4.39 2.83 -22.02
N SER A 40 -3.41 3.74 -21.99
CA SER A 40 -3.22 4.78 -23.03
C SER A 40 -3.01 4.21 -24.46
N PRO A 41 -2.01 3.34 -24.72
CA PRO A 41 -1.82 2.77 -26.05
C PRO A 41 -2.97 1.87 -26.49
N LEU A 42 -3.68 1.22 -25.56
CA LEU A 42 -4.89 0.45 -25.88
C LEU A 42 -6.01 1.37 -26.41
N PHE A 43 -6.24 2.51 -25.77
CA PHE A 43 -7.23 3.49 -26.23
C PHE A 43 -6.85 4.08 -27.59
N GLU A 44 -5.58 4.44 -27.80
CA GLU A 44 -5.10 4.97 -29.07
C GLU A 44 -5.24 3.95 -30.21
N THR A 45 -4.90 2.68 -30.00
CA THR A 45 -5.05 1.62 -31.02
C THR A 45 -6.50 1.25 -31.30
N LEU A 46 -7.40 1.36 -30.31
CA LEU A 46 -8.83 1.16 -30.51
C LEU A 46 -9.54 2.35 -31.18
N LEU A 47 -9.10 3.60 -30.92
CA LEU A 47 -9.68 4.80 -31.53
C LEU A 47 -9.10 5.13 -32.92
N ASN A 48 -7.80 4.93 -33.16
CA ASN A 48 -7.12 5.36 -34.39
C ASN A 48 -7.27 4.38 -35.57
N LYS A 49 -8.32 3.56 -35.59
CA LYS A 49 -8.53 2.53 -36.63
C LYS A 49 -8.86 3.10 -38.02
N ASP A 50 -9.04 4.41 -38.15
CA ASP A 50 -9.46 5.10 -39.38
C ASP A 50 -8.43 6.09 -39.99
N GLU A 51 -7.24 6.29 -39.41
CA GLU A 51 -6.18 7.10 -40.04
C GLU A 51 -4.77 6.46 -39.94
N PRO A 52 -3.94 6.56 -40.99
CA PRO A 52 -2.64 5.90 -41.01
C PRO A 52 -1.66 6.60 -40.06
N ALA A 53 -1.24 5.87 -39.04
CA ALA A 53 -0.01 6.04 -38.26
C ALA A 53 0.62 7.45 -38.27
N ALA A 54 -0.04 8.42 -37.64
CA ALA A 54 0.64 9.65 -37.27
C ALA A 54 1.52 9.37 -36.05
N THR A 55 2.82 9.48 -36.26
CA THR A 55 3.87 9.42 -35.24
C THR A 55 3.64 10.53 -34.20
N SER A 56 2.87 10.29 -33.15
CA SER A 56 2.86 11.16 -31.96
C SER A 56 3.93 10.68 -30.97
N SER A 57 5.19 10.87 -31.39
CA SER A 57 6.24 11.12 -30.41
C SER A 57 5.90 12.40 -29.64
N ALA A 58 6.12 12.35 -28.32
CA ALA A 58 6.19 13.47 -27.37
C ALA A 58 4.93 13.79 -26.58
N THR A 59 4.89 13.28 -25.34
CA THR A 59 4.92 14.20 -24.20
C THR A 59 5.75 13.58 -23.07
N ASN A 60 6.88 14.23 -22.76
CA ASN A 60 7.82 13.99 -21.65
C ASN A 60 9.05 13.08 -21.85
N LYS A 61 9.80 13.30 -22.94
CA LYS A 61 11.20 12.82 -23.11
C LYS A 61 12.20 13.24 -22.01
N LEU A 62 11.81 14.08 -21.05
CA LEU A 62 12.66 14.56 -19.95
C LEU A 62 12.35 13.91 -18.58
N ALA A 63 11.19 13.25 -18.44
CA ALA A 63 10.85 12.45 -17.25
C ALA A 63 11.11 10.94 -17.45
N ASP A 64 11.27 10.51 -18.71
CA ASP A 64 11.24 9.10 -19.13
C ASP A 64 12.55 8.32 -18.95
N SER A 65 13.70 8.95 -18.66
CA SER A 65 14.96 8.20 -18.54
C SER A 65 15.17 7.54 -17.17
N TYR A 66 14.42 7.96 -16.14
CA TYR A 66 14.47 7.38 -14.79
C TYR A 66 13.18 6.63 -14.42
N SER A 67 12.15 6.69 -15.27
CA SER A 67 10.87 6.05 -15.02
C SER A 67 10.81 4.68 -15.68
N ILE A 68 10.50 3.65 -14.89
CA ILE A 68 10.21 2.26 -15.32
C ILE A 68 9.18 2.25 -16.47
N LEU A 69 8.31 3.26 -16.53
CA LEU A 69 7.35 3.48 -17.62
C LEU A 69 7.99 3.67 -19.00
N GLY A 70 9.10 4.41 -19.09
CA GLY A 70 9.75 4.74 -20.37
C GLY A 70 10.38 3.51 -21.02
N GLN A 71 11.06 2.68 -20.22
CA GLN A 71 11.64 1.41 -20.68
C GLN A 71 10.57 0.39 -21.07
N PHE A 72 9.46 0.34 -20.32
CA PHE A 72 8.37 -0.58 -20.63
C PHE A 72 7.58 -0.15 -21.88
N ARG A 73 7.37 1.17 -22.09
CA ARG A 73 6.82 1.72 -23.33
C ARG A 73 7.70 1.42 -24.53
N GLN A 74 9.02 1.57 -24.40
CA GLN A 74 9.95 1.19 -25.46
C GLN A 74 9.86 -0.31 -25.78
N PHE A 75 9.83 -1.18 -24.77
CA PHE A 75 9.66 -2.62 -24.98
C PHE A 75 8.33 -2.97 -25.69
N VAL A 76 7.23 -2.30 -25.33
CA VAL A 76 5.94 -2.48 -26.00
C VAL A 76 5.99 -1.98 -27.44
N ASN A 77 6.57 -0.80 -27.68
CA ASN A 77 6.70 -0.23 -29.03
C ASN A 77 7.63 -1.06 -29.94
N ASP A 78 8.72 -1.59 -29.40
CA ASP A 78 9.62 -2.50 -30.12
C ASP A 78 8.91 -3.80 -30.48
N SER A 79 8.01 -4.29 -29.60
CA SER A 79 7.20 -5.47 -29.87
C SER A 79 6.09 -5.22 -30.90
N ILE A 80 5.53 -4.00 -30.95
CA ILE A 80 4.59 -3.56 -32.02
C ILE A 80 5.29 -3.57 -33.38
N ALA A 81 6.53 -3.06 -33.46
CA ALA A 81 7.30 -2.97 -34.70
C ALA A 81 7.67 -4.34 -35.29
N VAL A 82 7.79 -5.39 -34.47
CA VAL A 82 8.24 -6.73 -34.92
C VAL A 82 7.07 -7.68 -35.24
N ASN A 83 5.95 -7.61 -34.52
CA ASN A 83 4.91 -8.65 -34.57
C ASN A 83 3.58 -8.22 -35.24
N GLY A 84 3.43 -6.94 -35.62
CA GLY A 84 2.22 -6.39 -36.26
C GLY A 84 1.10 -6.02 -35.28
N GLU A 85 0.29 -5.01 -35.64
CA GLU A 85 -0.67 -4.35 -34.74
C GLU A 85 -1.69 -5.32 -34.10
N GLU A 86 -2.25 -6.27 -34.87
CA GLU A 86 -3.31 -7.16 -34.36
C GLU A 86 -2.80 -8.18 -33.33
N LYS A 87 -1.62 -8.78 -33.56
CA LYS A 87 -1.04 -9.78 -32.63
C LYS A 87 -0.47 -9.11 -31.39
N THR A 88 0.11 -7.92 -31.54
CA THR A 88 0.63 -7.16 -30.41
C THR A 88 -0.49 -6.65 -29.51
N LEU A 89 -1.63 -6.26 -30.06
CA LEU A 89 -2.79 -5.86 -29.26
C LEU A 89 -3.31 -7.01 -28.40
N GLY A 90 -3.37 -8.24 -28.95
CA GLY A 90 -3.73 -9.44 -28.19
C GLY A 90 -2.76 -9.73 -27.04
N TYR A 91 -1.45 -9.61 -27.29
CA TYR A 91 -0.42 -9.80 -26.26
C TYR A 91 -0.50 -8.73 -25.16
N VAL A 92 -0.69 -7.45 -25.53
CA VAL A 92 -0.85 -6.34 -24.58
C VAL A 92 -2.08 -6.55 -23.69
N CYS A 93 -3.22 -6.96 -24.25
CA CYS A 93 -4.42 -7.28 -23.46
C CYS A 93 -4.16 -8.37 -22.41
N ILE A 94 -3.47 -9.45 -22.79
CA ILE A 94 -3.12 -10.54 -21.85
C ILE A 94 -2.19 -10.02 -20.74
N VAL A 95 -1.18 -9.23 -21.10
CA VAL A 95 -0.24 -8.63 -20.14
C VAL A 95 -0.96 -7.68 -19.18
N ILE A 96 -1.92 -6.88 -19.67
CA ILE A 96 -2.76 -6.01 -18.83
C ILE A 96 -3.54 -6.86 -17.82
N VAL A 97 -4.22 -7.91 -18.27
CA VAL A 97 -5.02 -8.78 -17.38
C VAL A 97 -4.14 -9.40 -16.28
N ILE A 98 -2.97 -9.92 -16.64
CA ILE A 98 -2.02 -10.50 -15.68
C ILE A 98 -1.50 -9.42 -14.71
N SER A 99 -1.15 -8.25 -15.22
CA SER A 99 -0.67 -7.12 -14.41
C SER A 99 -1.74 -6.63 -13.41
N VAL A 100 -2.99 -6.50 -13.86
CA VAL A 100 -4.13 -6.14 -13.00
C VAL A 100 -4.31 -7.18 -11.90
N PHE A 101 -4.28 -8.46 -12.26
CA PHE A 101 -4.42 -9.55 -11.30
C PHE A 101 -3.28 -9.53 -10.27
N ALA A 102 -2.04 -9.39 -10.71
CA ALA A 102 -0.86 -9.28 -9.85
C ALA A 102 -0.95 -8.05 -8.93
N SER A 103 -1.31 -6.89 -9.46
CA SER A 103 -1.48 -5.65 -8.68
C SER A 103 -2.49 -5.83 -7.54
N ASN A 104 -3.63 -6.45 -7.82
CA ASN A 104 -4.66 -6.74 -6.83
C ASN A 104 -4.21 -7.79 -5.81
N LEU A 105 -3.46 -8.80 -6.25
CA LEU A 105 -2.89 -9.82 -5.35
C LEU A 105 -1.90 -9.21 -4.36
N PHE A 106 -0.97 -8.37 -4.83
CA PHE A 106 -0.01 -7.68 -3.95
C PHE A 106 -0.69 -6.66 -3.05
N ARG A 107 -1.75 -5.99 -3.54
CA ARG A 107 -2.59 -5.12 -2.71
C ARG A 107 -3.26 -5.90 -1.58
N TYR A 108 -3.78 -7.08 -1.86
CA TYR A 108 -4.37 -7.96 -0.85
C TYR A 108 -3.34 -8.38 0.20
N PHE A 109 -2.14 -8.81 -0.23
CA PHE A 109 -1.06 -9.14 0.70
C PHE A 109 -0.65 -7.96 1.57
N SER A 110 -0.50 -6.77 1.00
CA SER A 110 -0.24 -5.53 1.74
C SER A 110 -1.31 -5.29 2.82
N GLN A 111 -2.59 -5.41 2.49
CA GLN A 111 -3.67 -5.27 3.48
C GLN A 111 -3.64 -6.37 4.55
N ARG A 112 -3.36 -7.62 4.16
CA ARG A 112 -3.25 -8.77 5.08
C ARG A 112 -2.16 -8.55 6.13
N TYR A 113 -0.96 -8.12 5.72
CA TYR A 113 0.14 -7.86 6.65
C TYR A 113 -0.15 -6.69 7.59
N MET A 114 -0.83 -5.65 7.10
CA MET A 114 -1.25 -4.52 7.92
C MET A 114 -2.28 -4.92 8.97
N GLU A 115 -3.24 -5.79 8.61
CA GLU A 115 -4.25 -6.27 9.56
C GLU A 115 -3.64 -7.15 10.65
N ASP A 116 -2.69 -8.01 10.29
CA ASP A 116 -2.02 -8.87 11.25
C ASP A 116 -1.21 -8.05 12.28
N LEU A 117 -0.52 -7.01 11.81
CA LEU A 117 0.15 -6.02 12.67
C LEU A 117 -0.84 -5.31 13.60
N ARG A 118 -2.03 -4.94 13.09
CA ARG A 118 -3.09 -4.29 13.85
C ARG A 118 -3.54 -5.16 15.02
N VAL A 119 -3.86 -6.43 14.75
CA VAL A 119 -4.34 -7.39 15.76
C VAL A 119 -3.27 -7.67 16.81
N HIS A 120 -2.02 -7.89 16.40
CA HIS A 120 -0.90 -8.12 17.33
C HIS A 120 -0.64 -6.92 18.25
N THR A 121 -0.69 -5.71 17.68
CA THR A 121 -0.51 -4.47 18.45
C THR A 121 -1.65 -4.30 19.46
N LEU A 122 -2.90 -4.55 19.05
CA LEU A 122 -4.06 -4.50 19.93
C LEU A 122 -3.94 -5.46 21.11
N LEU A 123 -3.57 -6.72 20.83
CA LEU A 123 -3.39 -7.74 21.87
C LEU A 123 -2.33 -7.31 22.90
N LYS A 124 -1.21 -6.74 22.42
CA LYS A 124 -0.11 -6.33 23.29
C LYS A 124 -0.47 -5.13 24.17
N ILE A 125 -1.16 -4.13 23.62
CA ILE A 125 -1.62 -2.97 24.41
C ILE A 125 -2.65 -3.42 25.44
N ARG A 126 -3.65 -4.24 25.05
CA ARG A 126 -4.65 -4.77 26.00
C ARG A 126 -4.01 -5.56 27.14
N ARG A 127 -3.07 -6.46 26.84
CA ARG A 127 -2.35 -7.22 27.88
C ARG A 127 -1.53 -6.33 28.81
N SER A 128 -0.82 -5.33 28.26
CA SER A 128 -0.03 -4.42 29.08
C SER A 128 -0.88 -3.57 30.00
N VAL A 129 -2.00 -3.04 29.52
CA VAL A 129 -2.91 -2.23 30.32
C VAL A 129 -3.60 -3.09 31.36
N PHE A 130 -4.07 -4.28 31.00
CA PHE A 130 -4.69 -5.23 31.92
C PHE A 130 -3.73 -5.60 33.08
N ASN A 131 -2.48 -5.97 32.77
CA ASN A 131 -1.51 -6.32 33.81
C ASN A 131 -1.19 -5.13 34.72
N ASN A 132 -1.11 -3.91 34.18
CA ASN A 132 -0.90 -2.72 35.00
C ASN A 132 -2.09 -2.43 35.91
N VAL A 133 -3.32 -2.57 35.40
CA VAL A 133 -4.54 -2.36 36.21
C VAL A 133 -4.62 -3.41 37.32
N MET A 134 -4.31 -4.67 37.03
CA MET A 134 -4.35 -5.75 38.03
C MET A 134 -3.35 -5.57 39.19
N ASN A 135 -2.24 -4.87 38.94
CA ASN A 135 -1.22 -4.58 39.96
C ASN A 135 -1.52 -3.33 40.80
N LEU A 136 -2.67 -2.67 40.62
CA LEU A 136 -3.06 -1.50 41.42
C LEU A 136 -3.57 -1.91 42.81
N HIS A 137 -3.40 -1.00 43.77
CA HIS A 137 -3.84 -1.20 45.15
C HIS A 137 -5.37 -1.18 45.27
N VAL A 138 -5.91 -1.89 46.26
CA VAL A 138 -7.37 -2.03 46.48
C VAL A 138 -8.09 -0.69 46.65
N GLY A 139 -7.43 0.32 47.22
CA GLY A 139 -7.98 1.69 47.35
C GLY A 139 -8.30 2.37 46.02
N PHE A 140 -7.57 2.06 44.94
CA PHE A 140 -7.87 2.56 43.60
C PHE A 140 -9.23 2.06 43.10
N PHE A 141 -9.50 0.76 43.32
CA PHE A 141 -10.76 0.13 42.92
C PHE A 141 -11.98 0.56 43.75
N ASN A 142 -11.75 1.18 44.91
CA ASN A 142 -12.82 1.69 45.76
C ASN A 142 -13.23 3.13 45.36
N ASN A 143 -12.30 3.91 44.80
CA ASN A 143 -12.56 5.29 44.35
C ASN A 143 -13.10 5.37 42.91
N GLU A 144 -12.75 4.41 42.06
CA GLU A 144 -13.13 4.43 40.63
C GLU A 144 -14.35 3.54 40.36
N ARG A 145 -15.23 3.98 39.46
CA ARG A 145 -16.36 3.14 39.02
C ARG A 145 -15.83 1.97 38.20
N LYS A 146 -16.28 0.76 38.52
CA LYS A 146 -15.90 -0.47 37.79
C LYS A 146 -16.13 -0.35 36.26
N GLY A 147 -17.19 0.35 35.84
CA GLY A 147 -17.49 0.62 34.44
C GLY A 147 -16.43 1.48 33.72
N ASP A 148 -15.85 2.46 34.41
CA ASP A 148 -14.83 3.34 33.83
C ASP A 148 -13.51 2.60 33.61
N ILE A 149 -13.17 1.67 34.52
CA ILE A 149 -12.00 0.80 34.37
C ILE A 149 -12.18 -0.13 33.15
N ILE A 150 -13.36 -0.72 32.98
CA ILE A 150 -13.66 -1.58 31.82
C ILE A 150 -13.59 -0.76 30.52
N SER A 151 -14.17 0.45 30.51
CA SER A 151 -14.14 1.33 29.34
C SER A 151 -12.71 1.72 28.94
N LYS A 152 -11.85 2.06 29.91
CA LYS A 152 -10.43 2.38 29.66
C LYS A 152 -9.67 1.20 29.05
N VAL A 153 -9.93 -0.03 29.51
CA VAL A 153 -9.23 -1.23 29.00
C VAL A 153 -9.75 -1.68 27.62
N ALA A 154 -11.05 -1.50 27.36
CA ALA A 154 -11.68 -1.99 26.13
C ALA A 154 -11.69 -0.93 25.02
N SER A 155 -12.21 0.26 25.32
CA SER A 155 -12.48 1.33 24.35
C SER A 155 -11.26 2.21 24.13
N ASP A 156 -10.68 2.78 25.19
CA ASP A 156 -9.57 3.74 25.04
C ASP A 156 -8.34 3.07 24.44
N VAL A 157 -8.04 1.84 24.85
CA VAL A 157 -6.97 1.02 24.25
C VAL A 157 -7.17 0.81 22.75
N GLN A 158 -8.42 0.62 22.30
CA GLN A 158 -8.71 0.42 20.88
C GLN A 158 -8.52 1.72 20.08
N VAL A 159 -8.94 2.87 20.62
CA VAL A 159 -8.71 4.19 19.99
C VAL A 159 -7.22 4.50 19.88
N VAL A 160 -6.46 4.22 20.95
CA VAL A 160 -5.01 4.41 20.97
C VAL A 160 -4.34 3.49 19.94
N GLN A 161 -4.74 2.22 19.87
CA GLN A 161 -4.21 1.28 18.89
C GLN A 161 -4.49 1.76 17.46
N PHE A 162 -5.72 2.20 17.16
CA PHE A 162 -6.10 2.71 15.84
C PHE A 162 -5.22 3.91 15.43
N SER A 163 -4.99 4.83 16.37
CA SER A 163 -4.14 6.00 16.16
C SER A 163 -2.69 5.62 15.84
N VAL A 164 -2.14 4.64 16.57
CA VAL A 164 -0.77 4.14 16.35
C VAL A 164 -0.66 3.43 15.00
N THR A 165 -1.59 2.55 14.66
CA THR A 165 -1.57 1.82 13.38
C THR A 165 -1.72 2.75 12.18
N ASN A 166 -2.62 3.74 12.24
CA ASN A 166 -2.80 4.70 11.15
C ASN A 166 -1.57 5.59 10.97
N THR A 167 -0.99 6.09 12.06
CA THR A 167 0.23 6.90 11.98
C THR A 167 1.35 6.11 11.31
N LEU A 168 1.51 4.84 11.69
CA LEU A 168 2.50 3.95 11.09
C LEU A 168 2.21 3.72 9.61
N GLN A 169 0.95 3.45 9.26
CA GLN A 169 0.54 3.25 7.88
C GLN A 169 0.86 4.48 7.02
N VAL A 170 0.54 5.69 7.48
CA VAL A 170 0.83 6.95 6.79
C VAL A 170 2.34 7.12 6.57
N VAL A 171 3.13 6.96 7.63
CA VAL A 171 4.60 7.15 7.59
C VAL A 171 5.30 6.19 6.62
N PHE A 172 4.80 4.96 6.44
CA PHE A 172 5.41 4.02 5.50
C PHE A 172 4.78 4.04 4.11
N LYS A 173 3.46 4.18 4.01
CA LYS A 173 2.72 4.07 2.75
C LYS A 173 2.83 5.33 1.91
N GLU A 174 2.69 6.51 2.51
CA GLU A 174 2.67 7.77 1.75
C GLU A 174 4.00 8.08 1.07
N PRO A 175 5.17 7.96 1.75
CA PRO A 175 6.45 8.19 1.07
C PRO A 175 6.71 7.16 -0.02
N ALA A 176 6.39 5.89 0.21
CA ALA A 176 6.51 4.84 -0.80
C ALA A 176 5.64 5.13 -2.03
N THR A 177 4.44 5.69 -1.83
CA THR A 177 3.55 6.07 -2.92
C THR A 177 4.07 7.28 -3.69
N LEU A 178 4.57 8.31 -2.98
CA LEU A 178 5.14 9.50 -3.61
C LEU A 178 6.39 9.18 -4.45
N ILE A 179 7.28 8.31 -3.96
CA ILE A 179 8.50 7.92 -4.69
C ILE A 179 8.18 7.20 -6.01
N VAL A 180 7.07 6.49 -6.09
CA VAL A 180 6.69 5.76 -7.32
C VAL A 180 5.92 6.64 -8.31
N TYR A 181 5.27 7.70 -7.83
CA TYR A 181 4.47 8.58 -8.67
C TYR A 181 5.26 9.76 -9.24
N ILE A 182 6.33 10.18 -8.58
CA ILE A 182 7.32 11.17 -9.06
C ILE A 182 8.33 10.48 -9.98
#